data_AF-A0AAJ2EWU4-F1
#
_entry.id   AF-A0AAJ2EWU4-F1
#
_cell.length_a   1.000
_cell.length_b   1.000
_cell.length_c   1.000
_cell.angle_alpha   90.00
_cell.angle_beta   90.00
_cell.angle_gamma   90.00
#
_symmetry.space_group_name_H-M   'P 1'
#
loop_
_entity.id
_entity.type
_entity.pdbx_description
1 polymer ?
#
loop_
_entity_poly.entity_id
_entity_poly.type
_entity_poly.pdbx_seq_one_letter_code
_entity_poly.pdbx_strand_id
1 'polypeptide(L)' 'MPQEFQELFDFIDQLLAWSDFYLKCALLLGGVGMVAGAVAWKRWWGKALAFGSAGLGVLAALGLDLLNRL' A
#
# COMPACT_ATOMS: atom_id res chain seq x y z
N MET A 1 6.77 20.87 25.96
CA MET A 1 7.29 19.50 26.15
C MET A 1 8.82 19.57 26.10
N PRO A 2 9.57 18.67 26.74
CA PRO A 2 11.03 18.63 26.60
C PRO A 2 11.42 18.43 25.13
N GLN A 3 12.47 19.10 24.65
CA GLN A 3 12.89 19.11 23.23
C GLN A 3 13.04 17.71 22.64
N GLU A 4 13.54 16.75 23.43
CA GLU A 4 13.70 15.34 23.01
C GLU A 4 12.38 14.64 22.67
N PHE A 5 11.29 14.98 23.35
CA PHE A 5 9.98 14.42 23.02
C PHE A 5 9.45 14.99 21.71
N GLN A 6 9.83 16.22 21.37
CA GLN A 6 9.34 16.90 20.17
C GLN A 6 9.99 16.32 18.91
N GLU A 7 11.29 16.04 18.93
CA GLU A 7 11.98 15.34 17.84
C GLU A 7 11.44 13.92 17.61
N LEU A 8 11.06 13.22 18.68
CA LEU A 8 10.44 11.90 18.58
C LEU A 8 9.07 11.97 17.88
N PHE A 9 8.25 12.97 18.22
CA PHE A 9 6.95 13.18 17.56
C PHE A 9 7.11 13.56 16.09
N ASP A 10 8.05 14.45 15.75
CA ASP A 10 8.34 14.82 14.36
C ASP A 10 8.78 13.60 13.53
N PHE A 11 9.60 12.72 14.13
CA PHE A 11 10.01 11.48 13.48
C PHE A 11 8.84 10.52 13.25
N ILE A 12 7.92 10.39 14.22
CA ILE A 12 6.73 9.56 14.09
C ILE A 12 5.81 10.10 12.98
N ASP A 13 5.59 11.42 12.93
CA ASP A 13 4.78 12.06 11.89
C ASP A 13 5.40 11.87 10.51
N GLN A 14 6.72 11.98 10.41
CA GLN A 14 7.43 11.68 9.18
C GLN A 14 7.26 10.21 8.79
N LEU A 15 7.45 9.26 9.72
CA LEU A 15 7.26 7.83 9.44
C LEU A 15 5.84 7.52 8.95
N LEU A 16 4.83 8.14 9.56
CA LEU A 16 3.41 8.03 9.16
C LEU A 16 3.18 8.57 7.74
N ALA A 17 3.76 9.72 7.40
CA ALA A 17 3.64 10.31 6.06
C ALA A 17 4.28 9.42 4.97
N TRP A 18 5.44 8.85 5.25
CA TRP A 18 6.10 7.91 4.32
C TRP A 18 5.30 6.61 4.19
N SER A 19 4.73 6.11 5.29
CA SER A 19 3.89 4.91 5.27
C SER A 19 2.62 5.13 4.43
N ASP A 20 1.93 6.26 4.62
CA ASP A 20 0.77 6.66 3.80
C ASP A 20 1.13 6.71 2.30
N PHE A 21 2.26 7.34 1.96
CA PHE A 21 2.74 7.43 0.59
C PHE A 21 3.01 6.04 -0.01
N TYR A 22 3.75 5.18 0.68
CA TYR A 22 4.08 3.84 0.17
C TYR A 22 2.85 2.94 0.04
N LEU A 23 1.91 3.00 0.98
CA LEU A 23 0.68 2.21 0.91
C LEU A 23 -0.21 2.64 -0.26
N LYS A 24 -0.32 3.94 -0.55
CA LYS A 24 -1.01 4.45 -1.75
C LYS A 24 -0.32 3.99 -3.03
N CYS A 25 1.01 4.05 -3.09
CA CYS A 25 1.78 3.52 -4.21
C CYS A 25 1.57 2.01 -4.39
N ALA A 26 1.55 1.24 -3.32
CA ALA A 26 1.28 -0.19 -3.35
C ALA A 26 -0.14 -0.51 -3.87
N LEU A 27 -1.14 0.29 -3.49
CA LEU A 27 -2.50 0.19 -4.03
C LEU A 27 -2.56 0.45 -5.53
N LEU A 28 -1.90 1.51 -6.00
CA LEU A 28 -1.82 1.82 -7.43
C LEU A 28 -1.13 0.71 -8.22
N LEU A 29 0.01 0.22 -7.73
CA LEU A 29 0.74 -0.89 -8.34
C LEU A 29 -0.06 -2.20 -8.31
N GLY A 30 -0.81 -2.45 -7.23
CA GLY A 30 -1.76 -3.54 -7.10
C GLY A 30 -2.84 -3.46 -8.19
N GLY A 31 -3.45 -2.29 -8.39
CA GLY A 31 -4.41 -2.05 -9.46
C GLY A 31 -3.82 -2.30 -10.86
N VAL A 32 -2.61 -1.82 -11.13
CA VAL A 32 -1.90 -2.07 -12.39
C VAL A 32 -1.63 -3.57 -12.59
N GLY A 33 -1.19 -4.26 -11.53
CA GLY A 33 -0.96 -5.71 -11.54
C GLY A 33 -2.26 -6.50 -11.81
N MET A 34 -3.39 -6.06 -11.26
CA MET A 34 -4.70 -6.66 -11.51
C MET A 34 -5.10 -6.52 -12.98
N VAL A 35 -4.96 -5.32 -13.54
CA VAL A 35 -5.28 -5.05 -14.95
C VAL A 35 -4.36 -5.86 -15.87
N ALA A 36 -3.05 -5.86 -15.61
CA ALA A 36 -2.08 -6.64 -16.40
C ALA A 36 -2.37 -8.15 -16.34
N GLY A 37 -2.73 -8.67 -15.16
CA GLY A 37 -3.11 -10.06 -14.96
C GLY A 37 -4.43 -10.42 -15.65
N ALA A 38 -5.40 -9.50 -15.65
CA ALA A 38 -6.67 -9.65 -16.39
C ALA A 38 -6.47 -9.64 -17.91
N VAL A 39 -5.56 -8.81 -18.44
CA VAL A 39 -5.19 -8.82 -19.86
C VAL A 39 -4.54 -10.15 -20.23
N ALA A 40 -3.69 -10.70 -19.35
CA ALA A 40 -3.01 -11.97 -19.57
C ALA A 40 -3.80 -13.20 -19.05
N TRP A 41 -5.11 -13.09 -18.81
CA TRP A 41 -5.92 -14.12 -18.11
C TRP A 41 -5.88 -15.52 -18.71
N LYS A 42 -5.68 -15.62 -20.03
CA LYS A 42 -5.53 -16.92 -20.72
C LYS A 42 -4.27 -17.68 -20.30
N ARG A 43 -3.27 -17.00 -19.75
CA ARG A 43 -2.03 -17.60 -19.24
C ARG A 43 -2.17 -17.83 -17.73
N TRP A 44 -1.67 -18.98 -17.28
CA TRP A 44 -1.70 -19.37 -15.86
C TRP A 44 -1.06 -18.34 -14.92
N TRP A 45 0.06 -17.74 -15.34
CA TRP A 45 0.72 -16.67 -14.59
C TRP A 45 -0.10 -15.38 -14.53
N GLY A 46 -0.97 -15.11 -15.51
CA GLY A 46 -1.82 -13.91 -15.51
C GLY A 46 -2.88 -13.94 -14.40
N LYS A 47 -3.46 -15.11 -14.16
CA LYS A 47 -4.37 -15.33 -13.02
C LYS A 47 -3.64 -15.15 -11.69
N ALA A 48 -2.47 -15.77 -11.54
CA ALA A 48 -1.65 -15.62 -10.33
C ALA A 48 -1.27 -14.16 -10.07
N LEU A 49 -0.91 -13.41 -11.12
CA LEU A 49 -0.62 -11.98 -11.03
C LEU A 49 -1.85 -11.18 -10.60
N ALA A 50 -3.02 -11.42 -11.20
CA ALA A 50 -4.25 -10.70 -10.87
C ALA A 50 -4.72 -10.95 -9.42
N PHE A 51 -4.72 -12.21 -8.98
CA PHE A 51 -5.12 -12.53 -7.60
C PHE A 51 -4.07 -12.13 -6.57
N GLY A 52 -2.78 -12.28 -6.88
CA GLY A 52 -1.69 -11.85 -6.00
C GLY A 52 -1.69 -10.34 -5.81
N SER A 53 -1.88 -9.57 -6.89
CA SER A 53 -1.98 -8.11 -6.82
C SER A 53 -3.26 -7.63 -6.15
N ALA A 54 -4.38 -8.34 -6.31
CA ALA A 54 -5.59 -8.07 -5.54
C ALA A 54 -5.37 -8.28 -4.02
N GLY A 55 -4.73 -9.38 -3.63
CA GLY A 55 -4.40 -9.65 -2.23
C GLY A 55 -3.47 -8.61 -1.62
N LEU A 56 -2.41 -8.22 -2.34
CA LEU A 56 -1.51 -7.15 -1.92
C LEU A 56 -2.22 -5.79 -1.88
N GLY A 57 -3.14 -5.52 -2.81
CA GLY A 57 -3.98 -4.32 -2.82
C GLY A 57 -4.90 -4.25 -1.60
N VAL A 58 -5.50 -5.37 -1.19
CA VAL A 58 -6.32 -5.45 0.03
C VAL A 58 -5.47 -5.20 1.28
N LEU A 59 -4.27 -5.77 1.37
CA LEU A 59 -3.37 -5.51 2.49
C LEU A 59 -2.95 -4.03 2.56
N ALA A 60 -2.66 -3.42 1.42
CA ALA A 60 -2.33 -2.00 1.34
C ALA A 60 -3.53 -1.11 1.71
N ALA A 61 -4.73 -1.48 1.30
CA ALA A 61 -5.98 -0.83 1.72
C ALA A 61 -6.16 -0.95 3.24
N LEU A 62 -6.10 -2.14 3.82
CA LEU A 62 -6.20 -2.32 5.27
C LEU A 62 -5.14 -1.51 6.04
N GLY A 63 -3.93 -1.39 5.49
CA GLY A 63 -2.89 -0.52 6.04
C GLY A 63 -3.28 0.96 6.06
N LEU A 64 -3.90 1.47 4.98
CA LEU A 64 -4.40 2.86 4.95
C LEU A 64 -5.60 3.07 5.87
N ASP A 65 -6.47 2.06 5.99
CA ASP A 65 -7.64 2.10 6.86
C ASP A 65 -7.22 2.16 8.33
N LEU A 66 -6.21 1.37 8.72
CA LEU A 66 -5.58 1.44 10.04
C LEU A 66 -4.91 2.79 10.33
N LEU A 67 -4.39 3.45 9.29
CA LEU A 67 -3.88 4.82 9.39
C LEU A 67 -4.98 5.88 9.42
N ASN A 68 -6.26 5.49 9.31
CA ASN A 68 -7.42 6.36 9.25
C ASN A 68 -7.38 7.32 8.03
N ARG A 69 -6.77 6.86 6.92
CA ARG A 69 -6.50 7.65 5.70
C ARG A 69 -7.20 7.13 4.44
N LEU A 70 -8.09 6.15 4.57
CA LEU A 70 -8.88 5.58 3.48
C LEU A 70 -10.16 6.36 3.20
#